data_AF-A0A937VB98-F1
#
_entry.id   AF-A0A937VB98-F1
#
_cell.length_a   1.000
_cell.length_b   1.000
_cell.length_c   1.000
_cell.angle_alpha   90.00
_cell.angle_beta   90.00
_cell.angle_gamma   90.00
#
_symmetry.space_group_name_H-M   'P 1'
#
loop_
_entity.id
_entity.type
_entity.pdbx_description
1 polymer ?
#
loop_
_entity_poly.entity_id
_entity_poly.type
_entity_poly.pdbx_seq_one_letter_code
_entity_poly.pdbx_strand_id
1 'polypeptide(L)'
;MVQSEGSAEGHMIRIGTSGFSYDDWVGPFYPEGLPARAQLAFYAREFSTVEINTTYYRVPDVRLVQGWAEKTPADFLFAVKAHQGLTHERE
;
A
#
# COMPACT_ATOMS: atom_id res chain seq x y z
N MET A 1 -24.20 -39.75 10.92
CA MET A 1 -24.13 -38.82 9.77
C MET A 1 -23.77 -37.46 10.33
N VAL A 2 -22.50 -37.07 10.26
CA VAL A 2 -22.08 -35.70 10.59
C VAL A 2 -22.22 -34.91 9.30
N GLN A 3 -23.17 -33.97 9.28
CA GLN A 3 -23.23 -32.98 8.20
C GLN A 3 -22.09 -31.99 8.47
N SER A 4 -21.09 -31.99 7.59
CA SER A 4 -20.04 -30.99 7.56
C SER A 4 -20.64 -29.67 7.09
N GLU A 5 -20.74 -28.69 7.98
CA GLU A 5 -21.05 -27.32 7.60
C GLU A 5 -19.89 -26.79 6.75
N GLY A 6 -20.16 -26.52 5.48
CA GLY A 6 -19.24 -25.77 4.63
C GLY A 6 -19.15 -24.35 5.17
N SER A 7 -18.00 -23.97 5.73
CA SER A 7 -17.70 -22.58 6.06
C SER A 7 -17.76 -21.77 4.77
N ALA A 8 -18.69 -20.81 4.68
CA ALA A 8 -18.64 -19.80 3.64
C ALA A 8 -17.34 -18.99 3.86
N GLU A 9 -16.31 -19.24 3.05
CA GLU A 9 -15.13 -18.39 3.05
C GLU A 9 -15.55 -16.99 2.62
N GLY A 10 -15.65 -16.08 3.57
CA GLY A 10 -15.88 -14.67 3.29
C GLY A 10 -14.73 -14.13 2.44
N HIS A 11 -15.02 -13.45 1.35
CA HIS A 11 -14.00 -12.80 0.55
C HIS A 11 -13.37 -11.64 1.34
N MET A 12 -12.03 -11.63 1.41
CA MET A 12 -11.26 -10.56 2.04
C MET A 12 -11.35 -9.28 1.20
N ILE A 13 -11.97 -8.23 1.75
CA ILE A 13 -11.99 -6.89 1.15
C ILE A 13 -10.92 -6.05 1.82
N ARG A 14 -10.05 -5.41 1.04
CA ARG A 14 -9.02 -4.48 1.52
C ARG A 14 -9.34 -3.06 1.08
N ILE A 15 -9.19 -2.13 2.01
CA ILE A 15 -9.46 -0.71 1.80
C ILE A 15 -8.16 0.06 2.03
N GLY A 16 -7.90 0.99 1.13
CA GLY A 16 -6.72 1.84 1.12
C GLY A 16 -6.92 3.00 0.16
N THR A 17 -5.84 3.74 -0.08
CA THR A 17 -5.84 4.96 -0.90
C THR A 17 -4.83 4.85 -2.03
N SER A 18 -5.00 5.71 -3.03
CA SER A 18 -3.98 5.98 -4.05
C SER A 18 -2.90 6.86 -3.44
N GLY A 19 -1.80 6.24 -3.00
CA GLY A 19 -0.72 6.91 -2.27
C GLY A 19 -0.98 7.09 -0.78
N PHE A 20 0.10 7.40 -0.04
CA PHE A 20 0.07 7.64 1.40
C PHE A 20 0.81 8.93 1.82
N SER A 21 1.65 9.53 0.98
CA SER A 21 2.53 10.63 1.39
C SER A 21 2.00 11.97 0.88
N TYR A 22 1.21 12.66 1.69
CA TYR A 22 0.61 13.96 1.35
C TYR A 22 0.76 14.95 2.51
N ASP A 23 1.21 16.17 2.23
CA ASP A 23 1.40 17.21 3.25
C ASP A 23 0.05 17.66 3.85
N ASP A 24 -1.00 17.72 3.03
CA ASP A 24 -2.37 18.08 3.46
C ASP A 24 -2.97 17.06 4.44
N TRP A 25 -2.35 15.89 4.62
CA TRP A 25 -2.78 14.89 5.60
C TRP A 25 -2.15 15.12 6.98
N VAL A 26 -1.16 15.99 7.10
CA VAL A 26 -0.56 16.35 8.40
C VAL A 26 -1.52 17.24 9.19
N GLY A 27 -1.92 16.78 10.37
CA GLY A 27 -2.98 17.34 11.20
C GLY A 27 -4.25 16.49 11.13
N PRO A 28 -4.94 16.40 9.97
CA PRO A 28 -6.19 15.64 9.84
C PRO A 28 -6.04 14.12 9.98
N PHE A 29 -4.92 13.55 9.52
CA PHE A 29 -4.68 12.09 9.53
C PHE A 29 -3.34 11.74 10.18
N TYR A 30 -2.25 12.38 9.75
CA TYR A 30 -0.94 12.23 10.37
C TYR A 30 -0.80 13.17 11.56
N PRO A 31 -0.21 12.72 12.70
CA PRO A 31 0.15 13.61 13.78
C PRO A 31 1.08 14.74 13.31
N GLU A 32 0.91 15.93 13.88
CA GLU A 32 1.82 17.04 13.62
C GLU A 32 3.27 16.65 13.98
N GLY A 33 4.21 17.04 13.12
CA GLY A 33 5.63 16.72 13.31
C GLY A 33 6.02 15.28 12.99
N LEU A 34 5.10 14.41 12.54
CA LEU A 34 5.45 13.07 12.09
C LEU A 34 6.44 13.15 10.92
N PRO A 35 7.65 12.57 11.02
CA PRO A 35 8.60 12.59 9.92
C PRO A 35 8.04 11.85 8.70
N ALA A 36 8.23 12.38 7.48
CA ALA A 36 7.75 11.75 6.24
C ALA A 36 8.16 10.27 6.12
N ARG A 37 9.38 9.91 6.55
CA ARG A 37 9.87 8.52 6.54
C ARG A 37 9.05 7.55 7.39
N ALA A 38 8.28 8.05 8.36
CA ALA A 38 7.43 7.29 9.27
C ALA A 38 5.96 7.25 8.82
N GLN A 39 5.57 8.03 7.80
CA GLN A 39 4.18 8.09 7.33
C GLN A 39 3.67 6.73 6.84
N LEU A 40 4.49 5.94 6.11
CA LEU A 40 4.08 4.60 5.67
C LEU A 40 3.78 3.67 6.85
N ALA A 41 4.64 3.68 7.88
CA ALA A 41 4.45 2.85 9.06
C ALA A 41 3.20 3.28 9.85
N PHE A 42 2.91 4.58 9.91
CA PHE A 42 1.67 5.09 10.48
C PHE A 42 0.46 4.65 9.65
N TYR A 43 0.49 4.87 8.34
CA TYR A 43 -0.57 4.53 7.41
C TYR A 43 -0.96 3.05 7.49
N ALA A 44 0.03 2.15 7.56
CA ALA A 44 -0.17 0.70 7.62
C ALA A 44 -0.76 0.18 8.94
N ARG A 45 -0.95 1.06 9.94
CA ARG A 45 -1.73 0.75 11.16
C ARG A 45 -3.23 0.96 10.96
N GLU A 46 -3.60 1.84 10.04
CA GLU A 46 -4.99 2.26 9.81
C GLU A 46 -5.60 1.58 8.58
N PHE A 47 -4.79 1.29 7.56
CA PHE A 47 -5.21 0.64 6.32
C PHE A 47 -4.42 -0.65 6.06
N SER A 48 -5.00 -1.56 5.28
CA SER A 48 -4.42 -2.88 4.97
C SER A 48 -3.83 -2.98 3.56
N THR A 49 -3.93 -1.91 2.77
CA THR A 49 -3.33 -1.83 1.44
C THR A 49 -3.07 -0.37 1.03
N VAL A 50 -2.18 -0.15 0.09
CA VAL A 50 -2.01 1.15 -0.60
C VAL A 50 -1.67 0.97 -2.06
N GLU A 51 -2.12 1.88 -2.93
CA GLU A 51 -1.66 1.92 -4.32
C GLU A 51 -0.42 2.82 -4.47
N ILE A 52 0.59 2.31 -5.18
CA ILE A 52 1.85 3.00 -5.46
C ILE A 52 1.85 3.43 -6.93
N ASN A 53 1.75 4.74 -7.16
CA ASN A 53 1.78 5.33 -8.50
C ASN A 53 3.17 5.83 -8.92
N THR A 54 4.11 6.03 -7.98
CA THR A 54 5.46 6.55 -8.31
C THR A 54 6.21 5.63 -9.27
N THR A 55 5.89 4.34 -9.24
CA THR A 55 6.42 3.28 -10.13
C THR A 55 6.03 3.47 -11.59
N TYR A 56 4.95 4.21 -11.87
CA TYR A 56 4.55 4.60 -13.23
C TYR A 56 5.64 5.43 -13.92
N TYR A 57 6.28 6.35 -13.19
CA TYR A 57 7.27 7.28 -13.73
C TYR A 57 8.71 6.76 -13.65
N ARG A 58 8.99 5.84 -12.74
CA ARG A 58 10.33 5.29 -12.50
C ARG A 58 10.26 3.90 -11.89
N VAL A 59 11.05 2.97 -12.41
CA VAL A 59 11.29 1.68 -11.75
C VAL A 59 12.00 1.91 -10.40
N PRO A 60 11.43 1.46 -9.27
CA PRO A 60 12.00 1.73 -7.95
C PRO A 60 13.28 0.92 -7.72
N ASP A 61 14.19 1.48 -6.91
CA ASP A 61 15.35 0.73 -6.43
C ASP A 61 14.92 -0.39 -5.46
N VAL A 62 15.64 -1.51 -5.47
CA VAL A 62 15.34 -2.67 -4.62
C VAL A 62 15.30 -2.29 -3.14
N ARG A 63 16.22 -1.42 -2.67
CA ARG A 63 16.27 -0.98 -1.27
C ARG A 63 15.04 -0.17 -0.87
N LEU A 64 14.46 0.58 -1.81
CA LEU A 64 13.22 1.32 -1.55
C LEU A 64 12.06 0.36 -1.30
N VAL A 65 11.92 -0.66 -2.15
CA VAL A 65 10.86 -1.68 -2.03
C VAL A 65 11.04 -2.51 -0.75
N GLN A 66 12.28 -2.91 -0.44
CA GLN A 66 12.61 -3.57 0.83
C GLN A 66 12.22 -2.71 2.04
N GLY A 67 12.57 -1.42 2.00
CA GLY A 67 12.21 -0.47 3.05
C GLY A 67 10.69 -0.22 3.18
N TRP A 68 9.87 -0.53 2.18
CA TRP A 68 8.42 -0.55 2.32
C TRP A 68 7.94 -1.81 3.05
N ALA A 69 8.44 -2.98 2.66
CA ALA A 69 8.13 -4.24 3.31
C ALA A 69 8.51 -4.23 4.81
N GLU A 70 9.67 -3.67 5.15
CA GLU A 70 10.14 -3.55 6.55
C GLU A 70 9.26 -2.63 7.42
N LYS A 71 8.55 -1.67 6.80
CA LYS A 71 7.73 -0.68 7.50
C LYS A 71 6.26 -1.07 7.61
N THR A 72 5.86 -2.20 7.04
CA THR A 72 4.46 -2.62 6.97
C THR A 72 4.26 -4.01 7.55
N PRO A 73 3.07 -4.34 8.08
CA PRO A 73 2.75 -5.70 8.52
C PRO A 73 2.92 -6.73 7.40
N ALA A 74 3.17 -7.99 7.78
CA ALA A 74 3.41 -9.08 6.83
C ALA A 74 2.21 -9.35 5.89
N ASP A 75 0.99 -9.00 6.31
CA ASP A 75 -0.23 -9.14 5.56
C ASP A 75 -0.67 -7.86 4.84
N PHE A 76 0.13 -6.79 4.88
CA PHE A 76 -0.14 -5.54 4.16
C PHE A 76 0.17 -5.72 2.67
N LEU A 77 -0.70 -5.22 1.79
CA LEU A 77 -0.53 -5.35 0.35
C LEU A 77 -0.24 -4.00 -0.33
N PHE A 78 0.55 -4.07 -1.40
CA PHE A 78 0.80 -2.93 -2.28
C PHE A 78 0.20 -3.20 -3.65
N ALA A 79 -0.71 -2.33 -4.08
CA ALA A 79 -1.16 -2.30 -5.46
C ALA A 79 -0.18 -1.44 -6.27
N VAL A 80 0.77 -2.08 -6.97
CA VAL A 80 1.83 -1.36 -7.68
C VAL A 80 1.40 -1.07 -9.12
N LYS A 81 1.42 0.21 -9.50
CA LYS A 81 1.10 0.58 -10.88
C LYS A 81 2.27 0.27 -11.81
N ALA A 82 1.98 -0.36 -12.95
CA ALA A 82 2.98 -0.67 -13.96
C ALA A 82 3.66 0.60 -14.51
N HIS A 83 4.94 0.49 -14.86
CA HIS A 83 5.71 1.59 -15.45
C HIS A 83 5.08 2.05 -16.78
N GLN A 84 5.14 3.34 -17.06
CA GLN A 84 4.54 3.93 -18.27
C GLN A 84 5.13 3.32 -19.56
N GLY A 85 6.40 2.94 -19.53
CA GLY A 85 7.07 2.22 -20.63
C GLY A 85 6.41 0.90 -21.03
N LEU A 86 5.63 0.28 -20.14
CA LEU A 86 4.87 -0.94 -20.45
C LEU A 86 3.45 -0.67 -20.95
N THR A 87 2.90 0.52 -20.67
CA THR A 87 1.46 0.77 -20.76
C THR A 87 1.07 1.92 -21.68
N HIS A 88 1.93 2.92 -21.84
CA HIS A 88 1.63 4.18 -22.54
C HIS A 88 2.69 4.56 -23.57
N GLU A 89 3.89 3.99 -23.48
CA GLU A 89 4.90 4.10 -24.52
C GLU A 89 4.71 2.92 -25.50
N ARG A 90 4.53 3.23 -26.78
CA ARG A 90 4.62 2.27 -27.88
C ARG A 90 5.89 2.63 -28.64
N GLU A 91 6.71 1.64 -28.99
CA GLU A 91 7.76 1.83 -30.00
C GLU A 91 7.20 2.46 -31.29
#